data_AF-V9D2D3-F1
#
_entry.id   AF-V9D2D3-F1
#
_cell.length_a   1.000
_cell.length_b   1.000
_cell.length_c   1.000
_cell.angle_alpha   90.00
_cell.angle_beta   90.00
_cell.angle_gamma   90.00
#
_symmetry.space_group_name_H-M   'P 1'
#
loop_
_entity.id
_entity.type
_entity.pdbx_description
1 polymer ?
#
loop_
_entity_poly.entity_id
_entity_poly.type
_entity_poly.pdbx_seq_one_letter_code
_entity_poly.pdbx_strand_id
1 'polypeptide(L)'
;MGTPDLTTVSPYLKSQCIKTDAFGPSLDGMVQGWVRLSLSDSGFLSGIFLNASRHLSGLSQQEQGAQFSQLATWYKLPCVRAVNDAINLRSEGMLFSDSVIAQVMILALDEITTGDMAMARNHVRGAASMVVLNGGPQTLGLGGFLEMILEKYADQVGVRLDQGASHGSGIPFEDDVRS
;
A
#
# COMPACT_ATOMS: atom_id res chain seq x y z
N MET A 1 -0.09 -31.58 3.45
CA MET A 1 0.08 -30.14 3.12
C MET A 1 -0.07 -29.37 4.41
N GLY A 2 1.05 -28.94 5.02
CA GLY A 2 1.02 -28.15 6.24
C GLY A 2 0.69 -26.71 5.90
N THR A 3 -0.28 -26.12 6.58
CA THR A 3 -0.49 -24.67 6.58
C THR A 3 0.82 -24.00 7.01
N PRO A 4 1.35 -23.00 6.28
CA PRO A 4 2.52 -22.27 6.74
C PRO A 4 2.19 -21.66 8.10
N ASP A 5 2.91 -22.09 9.13
CA ASP A 5 2.72 -21.62 10.49
C ASP A 5 3.24 -20.18 10.59
N LEU A 6 2.34 -19.27 11.00
CA LEU A 6 2.60 -17.85 11.18
C LEU A 6 3.78 -17.59 12.14
N THR A 7 4.12 -18.56 12.99
CA THR A 7 5.28 -18.53 13.89
C THR A 7 6.63 -18.54 13.16
N THR A 8 6.68 -18.98 11.90
CA THR A 8 7.96 -19.10 11.16
C THR A 8 8.20 -17.91 10.23
N VAL A 9 7.14 -17.31 9.68
CA VAL A 9 7.24 -16.20 8.72
C VAL A 9 7.56 -14.87 9.41
N SER A 10 6.98 -14.61 10.59
CA SER A 10 7.20 -13.34 11.32
C SER A 10 8.66 -13.15 11.77
N PRO A 11 9.36 -14.16 12.36
CA PRO A 11 10.77 -14.01 12.73
C PRO A 11 11.70 -13.78 11.53
N TYR A 12 11.44 -14.44 10.39
CA TYR A 12 12.26 -14.27 9.19
C TYR A 12 12.14 -12.85 8.62
N LEU A 13 10.91 -12.31 8.53
CA LEU A 13 10.68 -10.92 8.10
C LEU A 13 11.34 -9.91 9.06
N LYS A 14 11.24 -10.13 10.38
CA LYS A 14 11.92 -9.31 11.39
C LYS A 14 13.45 -9.34 11.24
N SER A 15 14.02 -10.49 10.87
CA SER A 15 15.49 -10.63 10.70
C SER A 15 16.05 -10.03 9.42
N GLN A 16 15.22 -9.87 8.37
CA GLN A 16 15.66 -9.43 7.04
C GLN A 16 15.28 -7.96 6.74
N CYS A 17 14.47 -7.32 7.57
CA CYS A 17 14.05 -5.94 7.37
C CYS A 17 14.56 -5.06 8.52
N ILE A 18 15.69 -4.37 8.33
CA ILE A 18 16.30 -3.45 9.33
C ILE A 18 15.31 -2.34 9.79
N LYS A 19 14.23 -2.12 9.04
CA LYS A 19 13.20 -1.12 9.35
C LYS A 19 12.07 -1.63 10.25
N THR A 20 12.02 -2.91 10.63
CA THR A 20 10.92 -3.45 11.44
C THR A 20 11.05 -3.19 12.95
N ASP A 21 12.25 -2.84 13.44
CA ASP A 21 12.48 -2.55 14.87
C ASP A 21 11.70 -1.33 15.36
N ALA A 22 11.28 -0.44 14.46
CA ALA A 22 10.46 0.72 14.79
C ALA A 22 9.00 0.35 15.18
N PHE A 23 8.55 -0.89 14.99
CA PHE A 23 7.12 -1.24 15.01
C PHE A 23 6.68 -2.26 16.09
N GLY A 24 7.60 -2.76 16.92
CA GLY A 24 7.28 -3.49 18.16
C GLY A 24 6.14 -4.54 18.07
N PRO A 25 5.34 -4.72 19.14
CA PRO A 25 4.20 -5.65 19.19
C PRO A 25 3.08 -5.38 18.18
N SER A 26 3.06 -4.19 17.56
CA SER A 26 2.09 -3.83 16.52
C SER A 26 2.34 -4.62 15.22
N LEU A 27 3.60 -4.96 14.94
CA LEU A 27 3.99 -5.62 13.69
C LEU A 27 3.33 -6.99 13.51
N ASP A 28 3.18 -7.78 14.58
CA ASP A 28 2.57 -9.11 14.47
C ASP A 28 1.07 -9.03 14.12
N GLY A 29 0.35 -8.06 14.69
CA GLY A 29 -1.03 -7.78 14.32
C GLY A 29 -1.18 -7.24 12.90
N MET A 30 -0.25 -6.37 12.48
CA MET A 30 -0.21 -5.80 11.13
C MET A 30 0.11 -6.88 10.07
N VAL A 31 1.10 -7.74 10.33
CA VAL A 31 1.44 -8.89 9.48
C VAL A 31 0.27 -9.87 9.41
N GLN A 32 -0.40 -10.16 10.53
CA GLN A 32 -1.59 -11.02 10.53
C GLN A 32 -2.73 -10.41 9.70
N GLY A 33 -2.96 -9.09 9.80
CA GLY A 33 -3.94 -8.37 9.01
C GLY A 33 -3.66 -8.47 7.51
N TRP A 34 -2.40 -8.27 7.13
CA TRP A 34 -1.95 -8.35 5.73
C TRP A 34 -2.05 -9.76 5.16
N VAL A 35 -1.66 -10.77 5.94
CA VAL A 35 -1.83 -12.19 5.56
C VAL A 35 -3.30 -12.53 5.38
N ARG A 36 -4.17 -12.15 6.33
CA ARG A 36 -5.63 -12.39 6.22
C ARG A 36 -6.23 -11.72 5.00
N LEU A 37 -5.82 -10.48 4.71
CA LEU A 37 -6.26 -9.75 3.52
C LEU A 37 -5.85 -10.51 2.24
N SER A 38 -4.62 -11.03 2.17
CA SER A 38 -4.15 -11.81 1.02
C SER A 38 -4.87 -13.14 0.84
N LEU A 39 -5.33 -13.76 1.93
CA LEU A 39 -6.11 -15.00 1.84
C LEU A 39 -7.56 -14.75 1.42
N SER A 40 -8.07 -13.54 1.64
CA SER A 40 -9.47 -13.19 1.42
C SER A 40 -9.71 -12.50 0.08
N ASP A 41 -8.67 -11.94 -0.54
CA ASP A 41 -8.73 -11.23 -1.81
C ASP A 41 -7.66 -11.73 -2.78
N SER A 42 -8.11 -12.31 -3.89
CA SER A 42 -7.24 -12.90 -4.91
C SER A 42 -6.44 -11.86 -5.70
N GLY A 43 -6.97 -10.64 -5.83
CA GLY A 43 -6.27 -9.52 -6.42
C GLY A 43 -5.10 -9.06 -5.53
N PHE A 44 -5.34 -8.97 -4.24
CA PHE A 44 -4.30 -8.64 -3.26
C PHE A 44 -3.26 -9.76 -3.13
N LEU A 45 -3.68 -11.04 -3.17
CA LEU A 45 -2.76 -12.18 -3.25
C LEU A 45 -1.85 -12.12 -4.48
N SER A 46 -2.40 -11.76 -5.63
CA SER A 46 -1.61 -11.54 -6.85
C SER A 46 -0.54 -10.46 -6.62
N GLY A 47 -0.89 -9.41 -5.87
CA GLY A 47 0.06 -8.37 -5.47
C GLY A 47 1.20 -8.87 -4.58
N ILE A 48 0.94 -9.82 -3.69
CA ILE A 48 1.98 -10.48 -2.89
C ILE A 48 2.92 -11.28 -3.79
N PHE A 49 2.37 -12.06 -4.72
CA PHE A 49 3.19 -12.82 -5.68
C PHE A 49 3.97 -11.94 -6.65
N LEU A 50 3.43 -10.79 -7.03
CA LEU A 50 4.15 -9.76 -7.79
C LEU A 50 5.44 -9.35 -7.08
N ASN A 51 5.34 -8.89 -5.84
CA ASN A 51 6.50 -8.41 -5.08
C ASN A 51 7.50 -9.54 -4.79
N ALA A 52 7.02 -10.73 -4.43
CA ALA A 52 7.87 -11.89 -4.22
C ALA A 52 8.65 -12.26 -5.49
N SER A 53 7.98 -12.27 -6.64
CA SER A 53 8.61 -12.54 -7.94
C SER A 53 9.62 -11.46 -8.31
N ARG A 54 9.30 -10.17 -8.06
CA ARG A 54 10.23 -9.07 -8.31
C ARG A 54 11.49 -9.18 -7.47
N HIS A 55 11.34 -9.49 -6.18
CA HIS A 55 12.46 -9.70 -5.26
C HIS A 55 13.33 -10.89 -5.70
N LEU A 56 12.71 -12.03 -6.01
CA LEU A 56 13.44 -13.22 -6.49
C LEU A 56 14.15 -12.96 -7.82
N SER A 57 13.57 -12.17 -8.72
CA SER A 57 14.20 -11.78 -9.98
C SER A 57 15.52 -11.03 -9.74
N GLY A 58 15.58 -10.13 -8.76
CA GLY A 58 16.78 -9.37 -8.41
C GLY A 58 17.89 -10.19 -7.74
N LEU A 59 17.57 -11.34 -7.14
CA LEU A 59 18.54 -12.22 -6.47
C LEU A 59 19.02 -13.39 -7.32
N SER A 60 18.29 -13.71 -8.39
CA SER A 60 18.51 -14.93 -9.17
C SER A 60 19.57 -14.79 -10.25
N GLN A 61 20.17 -15.92 -10.63
CA GLN A 61 20.97 -16.02 -11.85
C GLN A 61 20.12 -15.69 -13.08
N GLN A 62 20.76 -15.26 -14.17
CA GLN A 62 20.11 -14.61 -15.33
C GLN A 62 18.87 -15.36 -15.88
N GLU A 63 18.93 -16.68 -16.09
CA GLU A 63 17.80 -17.45 -16.62
C GLU A 63 16.61 -17.54 -15.63
N GLN A 64 16.89 -17.81 -14.35
CA GLN A 64 15.86 -17.86 -13.31
C GLN A 64 15.29 -16.46 -13.04
N GLY A 65 16.14 -15.43 -13.07
CA GLY A 65 15.73 -14.03 -12.92
C GLY A 65 14.75 -13.58 -14.00
N ALA A 66 14.96 -14.01 -15.26
CA ALA A 66 14.03 -13.75 -16.36
C ALA A 66 12.66 -14.39 -16.13
N GLN A 67 12.62 -15.64 -15.65
CA GLN A 67 11.36 -16.33 -15.33
C GLN A 67 10.58 -15.62 -14.21
N PHE A 68 11.26 -15.21 -13.14
CA PHE A 68 10.61 -14.45 -12.06
C PHE A 68 10.16 -13.06 -12.51
N SER A 69 10.89 -12.40 -13.42
CA SER A 69 10.45 -11.13 -14.01
C SER A 69 9.18 -11.31 -14.86
N GLN A 70 9.06 -12.43 -15.60
CA GLN A 70 7.84 -12.76 -16.31
C GLN A 70 6.68 -13.01 -15.34
N LEU A 71 6.89 -13.80 -14.29
CA LEU A 71 5.87 -14.05 -13.25
C LEU A 71 5.41 -12.74 -12.60
N ALA A 72 6.33 -11.84 -12.27
CA ALA A 72 5.99 -10.50 -11.76
C ALA A 72 5.03 -9.78 -12.73
N THR A 73 5.36 -9.75 -14.02
CA THR A 73 4.50 -9.13 -15.04
C THR A 73 3.11 -9.79 -15.11
N TRP A 74 3.05 -11.12 -15.04
CA TRP A 74 1.79 -11.86 -15.01
C TRP A 74 0.93 -11.52 -13.80
N TYR A 75 1.52 -11.39 -12.61
CA TYR A 75 0.79 -11.03 -11.38
C TYR A 75 0.43 -9.55 -11.28
N LYS A 76 1.17 -8.67 -11.96
CA LYS A 76 0.85 -7.24 -12.07
C LYS A 76 -0.47 -6.99 -12.80
N LEU A 77 -0.76 -7.78 -13.84
CA LEU A 77 -1.92 -7.59 -14.68
C LEU A 77 -3.27 -7.74 -13.93
N PRO A 78 -3.50 -8.80 -13.12
CA PRO A 78 -4.67 -8.87 -12.23
C PRO A 78 -4.76 -7.70 -11.24
N CYS A 79 -3.64 -7.21 -10.71
CA CYS A 79 -3.66 -6.07 -9.78
C CYS A 79 -4.16 -4.79 -10.47
N VAL A 80 -3.63 -4.49 -11.67
CA VAL A 80 -4.08 -3.33 -12.46
C VAL A 80 -5.55 -3.47 -12.84
N ARG A 81 -6.01 -4.66 -13.24
CA ARG A 81 -7.42 -4.91 -13.56
C ARG A 81 -8.32 -4.69 -12.35
N ALA A 82 -7.99 -5.26 -11.20
CA ALA A 82 -8.78 -5.10 -9.99
C ALA A 82 -8.93 -3.62 -9.58
N VAL A 83 -7.83 -2.85 -9.64
CA VAL A 83 -7.86 -1.40 -9.37
C VAL A 83 -8.73 -0.67 -10.40
N ASN A 84 -8.59 -1.00 -11.69
CA ASN A 84 -9.36 -0.37 -12.76
C ASN A 84 -10.86 -0.67 -12.63
N ASP A 85 -11.22 -1.93 -12.35
CA ASP A 85 -12.59 -2.36 -12.11
C ASP A 85 -13.18 -1.65 -10.88
N ALA A 86 -12.41 -1.54 -9.80
CA ALA A 86 -12.83 -0.81 -8.61
C ALA A 86 -13.05 0.69 -8.86
N ILE A 87 -12.32 1.30 -9.79
CA ILE A 87 -12.53 2.70 -10.19
C ILE A 87 -13.77 2.83 -11.08
N ASN A 88 -13.92 1.99 -12.10
CA ASN A 88 -14.98 2.13 -13.11
C ASN A 88 -16.35 1.67 -12.64
N LEU A 89 -16.40 0.64 -11.79
CA LEU A 89 -17.65 0.08 -11.28
C LEU A 89 -18.13 0.78 -10.00
N ARG A 90 -17.35 1.75 -9.50
CA ARG A 90 -17.70 2.51 -8.30
C ARG A 90 -18.93 3.36 -8.55
N SER A 91 -19.92 3.19 -7.69
CA SER A 91 -21.07 4.09 -7.59
C SER A 91 -20.75 5.28 -6.66
N GLU A 92 -21.43 6.40 -6.87
CA GLU A 92 -21.33 7.55 -5.97
C GLU A 92 -21.67 7.15 -4.52
N GLY A 93 -20.88 7.63 -3.57
CA GLY A 93 -21.04 7.30 -2.14
C GLY A 93 -20.47 5.95 -1.70
N MET A 94 -20.00 5.09 -2.62
CA MET A 94 -19.34 3.83 -2.26
C MET A 94 -17.86 4.07 -1.92
N LEU A 95 -17.39 3.46 -0.84
CA LEU A 95 -15.99 3.50 -0.40
C LEU A 95 -15.15 2.49 -1.18
N PHE A 96 -13.88 2.82 -1.41
CA PHE A 96 -12.89 1.84 -1.85
C PHE A 96 -12.55 0.90 -0.70
N SER A 97 -12.39 -0.39 -0.99
CA SER A 97 -11.97 -1.35 0.03
C SER A 97 -10.48 -1.19 0.36
N ASP A 98 -10.09 -1.57 1.58
CA ASP A 98 -8.68 -1.65 2.00
C ASP A 98 -7.86 -2.50 1.03
N SER A 99 -8.44 -3.57 0.48
CA SER A 99 -7.80 -4.42 -0.51
C SER A 99 -7.39 -3.64 -1.77
N VAL A 100 -8.32 -2.87 -2.34
CA VAL A 100 -8.05 -2.07 -3.54
C VAL A 100 -6.96 -1.04 -3.27
N ILE A 101 -7.04 -0.33 -2.13
CA ILE A 101 -6.03 0.67 -1.75
C ILE A 101 -4.67 0.00 -1.54
N ALA A 102 -4.63 -1.17 -0.88
CA ALA A 102 -3.42 -1.94 -0.70
C ALA A 102 -2.84 -2.46 -2.03
N GLN A 103 -3.67 -2.83 -3.00
CA GLN A 103 -3.22 -3.19 -4.34
C GLN A 103 -2.59 -2.01 -5.08
N VAL A 104 -3.15 -0.79 -4.96
CA VAL A 104 -2.53 0.42 -5.52
C VAL A 104 -1.15 0.67 -4.89
N MET A 105 -1.01 0.47 -3.58
CA MET A 105 0.28 0.59 -2.88
C MET A 105 1.28 -0.49 -3.30
N ILE A 106 0.81 -1.72 -3.55
CA ILE A 106 1.66 -2.79 -4.11
C ILE A 106 2.16 -2.41 -5.51
N LEU A 107 1.30 -1.85 -6.36
CA LEU A 107 1.72 -1.36 -7.68
C LEU A 107 2.76 -0.26 -7.55
N ALA A 108 2.58 0.70 -6.62
CA ALA A 108 3.58 1.72 -6.35
C ALA A 108 4.94 1.12 -5.93
N LEU A 109 4.93 0.10 -5.05
CA LEU A 109 6.16 -0.60 -4.63
C LEU A 109 6.86 -1.29 -5.81
N ASP A 110 6.10 -1.92 -6.71
CA ASP A 110 6.66 -2.55 -7.91
C ASP A 110 7.37 -1.51 -8.78
N GLU A 111 6.74 -0.35 -9.03
CA GLU A 111 7.35 0.71 -9.83
C GLU A 111 8.57 1.34 -9.16
N ILE A 112 8.56 1.49 -7.83
CA ILE A 112 9.75 1.91 -7.07
C ILE A 112 10.89 0.91 -7.28
N THR A 113 10.57 -0.39 -7.23
CA THR A 113 11.57 -1.46 -7.33
C THR A 113 12.16 -1.56 -8.74
N THR A 114 11.37 -1.28 -9.78
CA THR A 114 11.83 -1.25 -11.18
C THR A 114 12.45 0.08 -11.59
N GLY A 115 12.32 1.13 -10.76
CA GLY A 115 12.87 2.47 -10.99
C GLY A 115 11.93 3.42 -11.74
N ASP A 116 10.69 3.05 -12.02
CA ASP A 116 9.68 3.95 -12.60
C ASP A 116 9.05 4.86 -11.53
N MET A 117 9.85 5.81 -11.06
CA MET A 117 9.42 6.77 -10.03
C MET A 117 8.27 7.66 -10.49
N ALA A 118 8.05 7.83 -11.79
CA ALA A 118 6.94 8.63 -12.32
C ALA A 118 5.61 7.89 -12.14
N MET A 119 5.56 6.60 -12.53
CA MET A 119 4.38 5.77 -12.32
C MET A 119 4.14 5.51 -10.83
N ALA A 120 5.20 5.31 -10.04
CA ALA A 120 5.09 5.20 -8.58
C ALA A 120 4.36 6.39 -7.95
N ARG A 121 4.72 7.63 -8.34
CA ARG A 121 4.02 8.85 -7.90
C ARG A 121 2.54 8.85 -8.26
N ASN A 122 2.20 8.38 -9.46
CA ASN A 122 0.80 8.32 -9.89
C ASN A 122 -0.01 7.33 -9.05
N HIS A 123 0.56 6.15 -8.75
CA HIS A 123 -0.08 5.19 -7.85
C HIS A 123 -0.25 5.76 -6.44
N VAL A 124 0.77 6.39 -5.85
CA VAL A 124 0.66 6.98 -4.52
C VAL A 124 -0.39 8.09 -4.48
N ARG A 125 -0.44 8.97 -5.48
CA ARG A 125 -1.49 10.00 -5.59
C ARG A 125 -2.88 9.39 -5.74
N GLY A 126 -3.00 8.31 -6.52
CA GLY A 126 -4.24 7.56 -6.68
C GLY A 126 -4.72 6.98 -5.34
N ALA A 127 -3.83 6.32 -4.59
CA ALA A 127 -4.14 5.79 -3.27
C ALA A 127 -4.55 6.90 -2.29
N ALA A 128 -3.82 8.01 -2.24
CA ALA A 128 -4.17 9.16 -1.43
C ALA A 128 -5.55 9.73 -1.78
N SER A 129 -5.87 9.82 -3.07
CA SER A 129 -7.18 10.27 -3.55
C SER A 129 -8.30 9.32 -3.13
N MET A 130 -8.08 8.00 -3.21
CA MET A 130 -9.05 6.99 -2.73
C MET A 130 -9.31 7.14 -1.22
N VAL A 131 -8.26 7.38 -0.43
CA VAL A 131 -8.36 7.60 1.03
C VAL A 131 -9.15 8.86 1.36
N VAL A 132 -8.88 9.96 0.65
CA VAL A 132 -9.66 11.21 0.80
C VAL A 132 -11.12 10.98 0.45
N LEU A 133 -11.41 10.28 -0.66
CA LEU A 133 -12.77 9.93 -1.07
C LEU A 133 -13.47 9.00 -0.07
N ASN A 134 -12.71 8.20 0.69
CA ASN A 134 -13.26 7.37 1.75
C ASN A 134 -13.60 8.16 3.02
N GLY A 135 -13.12 9.40 3.15
CA GLY A 135 -13.35 10.25 4.33
C GLY A 135 -12.09 10.51 5.17
N GLY A 136 -10.91 10.07 4.72
CA GLY A 136 -9.62 10.39 5.34
C GLY A 136 -8.82 9.16 5.82
N PRO A 137 -7.56 9.34 6.26
CA PRO A 137 -6.66 8.26 6.65
C PRO A 137 -7.20 7.32 7.73
N GLN A 138 -8.01 7.85 8.66
CA GLN A 138 -8.66 7.08 9.72
C GLN A 138 -9.63 5.99 9.21
N THR A 139 -9.96 6.02 7.92
CA THR A 139 -10.80 5.00 7.26
C THR A 139 -10.00 3.80 6.75
N LEU A 140 -8.67 3.91 6.71
CA LEU A 140 -7.79 2.80 6.36
C LEU A 140 -7.79 1.77 7.48
N GLY A 141 -8.10 0.52 7.15
CA GLY A 141 -8.09 -0.57 8.11
C GLY A 141 -6.70 -1.09 8.45
N LEU A 142 -6.67 -2.31 8.99
CA LEU A 142 -5.47 -3.02 9.44
C LEU A 142 -4.69 -2.31 10.58
N GLY A 143 -5.39 -1.53 11.42
CA GLY A 143 -4.80 -0.92 12.60
C GLY A 143 -3.73 0.14 12.32
N GLY A 144 -3.89 0.91 11.23
CA GLY A 144 -2.96 1.98 10.83
C GLY A 144 -1.80 1.52 9.94
N PHE A 145 -1.71 0.23 9.62
CA PHE A 145 -0.64 -0.31 8.78
C PHE A 145 -0.64 0.27 7.36
N LEU A 146 -1.82 0.37 6.74
CA LEU A 146 -1.97 0.89 5.38
C LEU A 146 -1.66 2.38 5.31
N GLU A 147 -2.04 3.14 6.34
CA GLU A 147 -1.72 4.57 6.48
C GLU A 147 -0.20 4.77 6.52
N MET A 148 0.49 4.03 7.39
CA MET A 148 1.95 4.07 7.50
C MET A 148 2.67 3.72 6.19
N ILE A 149 2.20 2.70 5.45
CA ILE A 149 2.77 2.35 4.15
C ILE A 149 2.58 3.51 3.16
N LEU A 150 1.39 4.09 3.11
CA LEU A 150 1.07 5.19 2.22
C LEU A 150 1.97 6.40 2.49
N GLU A 151 2.13 6.78 3.76
CA GLU A 151 3.04 7.85 4.19
C GLU A 151 4.48 7.58 3.78
N LYS A 152 4.97 6.36 4.03
CA LYS A 152 6.33 5.95 3.66
C LYS A 152 6.57 6.05 2.16
N TYR A 153 5.62 5.58 1.34
CA TYR A 153 5.76 5.66 -0.11
C TYR A 153 5.65 7.09 -0.60
N ALA A 154 4.75 7.90 -0.02
CA ALA A 154 4.62 9.31 -0.34
C ALA A 154 5.92 10.09 -0.10
N ASP A 155 6.56 9.88 1.05
CA ASP A 155 7.89 10.43 1.33
C ASP A 155 8.92 9.96 0.29
N GLN A 156 8.99 8.66 0.05
CA GLN A 156 9.96 8.06 -0.88
C GLN A 156 9.81 8.57 -2.33
N VAL A 157 8.59 8.89 -2.77
CA VAL A 157 8.33 9.36 -4.15
C VAL A 157 8.16 10.87 -4.25
N GLY A 158 8.26 11.61 -3.15
CA GLY A 158 8.12 13.07 -3.09
C GLY A 158 6.69 13.56 -3.33
N VAL A 159 5.68 12.79 -2.91
CA VAL A 159 4.27 13.21 -2.91
C VAL A 159 3.91 13.76 -1.54
N ARG A 160 3.32 14.96 -1.51
CA ARG A 160 2.72 15.50 -0.29
C ARG A 160 1.31 14.91 -0.14
N LEU A 161 1.06 14.25 0.99
CA LEU A 161 -0.28 13.88 1.41
C LEU A 161 -0.86 15.11 2.09
N ASP A 162 -1.75 15.83 1.41
CA ASP A 162 -2.38 17.01 2.01
C ASP A 162 -3.23 16.53 3.20
N GLN A 163 -2.89 17.01 4.41
CA GLN A 163 -3.65 16.73 5.63
C GLN A 163 -5.02 17.40 5.51
N GLY A 164 -6.04 16.63 5.10
CA GLY A 164 -7.43 17.04 5.22
C GLY A 164 -7.80 17.19 6.70
N ALA A 165 -8.09 18.44 7.10
CA ALA A 165 -8.62 18.89 8.39
C ALA A 165 -7.62 18.96 9.57
N SER A 166 -6.78 20.00 9.55
CA SER A 166 -6.26 20.60 10.78
C SER A 166 -7.42 20.98 11.72
N HIS A 167 -7.28 20.57 12.98
CA HIS A 167 -8.08 20.98 14.12
C HIS A 167 -8.51 22.45 14.07
N GLY A 168 -9.80 22.68 14.32
CA GLY A 168 -10.26 23.97 14.82
C GLY A 168 -9.65 24.23 16.20
N SER A 169 -8.70 25.16 16.26
CA SER A 169 -8.37 25.94 17.46
C SER A 169 -8.01 27.34 16.98
N GLY A 170 -8.95 28.27 17.15
CA GLY A 170 -8.96 29.54 16.45
C GLY A 170 -8.16 30.67 17.08
N ILE A 171 -8.27 31.83 16.44
CA ILE A 171 -8.26 33.17 17.06
C ILE A 171 -9.26 34.02 16.26
N PRO A 172 -10.18 34.77 16.89
CA PRO A 172 -11.09 35.68 16.20
C PRO A 172 -10.33 36.84 15.56
N PHE A 173 -10.69 37.17 14.33
CA PHE A 173 -10.24 38.40 13.68
C PHE A 173 -11.01 39.57 14.32
N GLU A 174 -10.31 40.45 15.03
CA GLU A 174 -10.86 41.69 15.56
C GLU A 174 -11.35 42.59 14.42
N ASP A 175 -12.54 43.15 14.62
CA ASP A 175 -13.14 44.19 13.81
C ASP A 175 -12.27 45.45 13.82
N ASP A 176 -11.74 45.83 12.66
CA ASP A 176 -11.22 47.17 12.42
C ASP A 176 -12.26 47.94 11.59
N VAL A 177 -13.31 48.41 12.27
CA VAL A 177 -14.28 49.37 11.71
C VAL A 177 -13.64 50.74 11.75
N ARG A 178 -13.19 51.18 10.57
CA ARG A 178 -12.90 52.59 10.28
C ARG A 178 -14.06 53.19 9.51
N SER A 179 -14.95 53.90 10.20
CA SER A 179 -15.63 55.15 9.80
C SER A 179 -16.60 55.60 10.88
#